data_AF-A0A821J976-F1
#
_entry.id   AF-A0A821J976-F1
#
_cell.length_a   1.000
_cell.length_b   1.000
_cell.length_c   1.000
_cell.angle_alpha   90.00
_cell.angle_beta   90.00
_cell.angle_gamma   90.00
#
_symmetry.space_group_name_H-M   'P 1'
#
loop_
_entity.id
_entity.type
_entity.pdbx_description
1 polymer ?
#
loop_
_entity_poly.entity_id
_entity_poly.type
_entity_poly.pdbx_seq_one_letter_code
_entity_poly.pdbx_strand_id
1 'polypeptide(L)'
;MYDSLDKNVDVENLALLPSGIHFRNYCLDDNNEKRVETFLDTLFDPHQSLLVTIEKHLTIIKSYISGGKPFEEFCTEVRKYNKSILCGFVWTNATISYRCRTCAANPCMSLCSDCFHNGNHQGHDANMFRSIGGGICDCGDVTVMNSNSFCKHHGPNRIPNAQIPYKLIRCAQILLPRVILRFVQHLRSHASPIKSNTYSTIEEFTSLTSLFNLFDDLSNAGSCIRSIFTDCLLNIELYEKFNTQPSINDLSNISYNIYLQQLNETSSLLMPISLRTDNSSVYFHIKKATCLFDEILFWLVKYQIPERLLKFLLMLLTDLNFKRSCIQSFLNIYVMVIDQLIHCRNSRERMHSARLVHISVQLFSNIDITVQAIKDYHLMELILSSLYSIFSNIQINCQLQKPKENYHLVIYDIDFSKNMHYWPIISDFINILSHEYASKEFLLEKRFFITWIKMISWFQGMNVNHHEIESEILLQSNMNYLFAFTMETECCAMVLWTINAHIMKPDFLDITTKVINYLFLEVKQWFSSIG
;
A
#
# COMPACT_ATOMS: atom_id res chain seq x y z
N MET A 1 -8.95 23.43 40.47
CA MET A 1 -10.21 24.21 40.51
C MET A 1 -10.94 24.08 39.16
N TYR A 2 -11.13 22.84 38.71
CA TYR A 2 -11.90 22.45 37.52
C TYR A 2 -12.56 21.11 37.84
N ASP A 3 -13.38 21.12 38.88
CA ASP A 3 -14.35 20.07 39.21
C ASP A 3 -15.71 20.79 39.29
N SER A 4 -16.50 20.72 38.21
CA SER A 4 -17.95 21.04 38.13
C SER A 4 -18.42 21.43 36.72
N LEU A 5 -18.05 20.67 35.69
CA LEU A 5 -18.78 20.67 34.41
C LEU A 5 -19.23 19.25 34.04
N ASP A 6 -19.74 18.53 35.04
CA ASP A 6 -20.79 17.54 34.82
C ASP A 6 -22.10 18.32 34.57
N LYS A 7 -22.34 18.66 33.31
CA LYS A 7 -23.68 19.01 32.82
C LYS A 7 -23.94 18.19 31.57
N ASN A 8 -24.77 17.16 31.76
CA ASN A 8 -25.76 16.67 30.80
C ASN A 8 -25.67 17.34 29.42
N VAL A 9 -24.93 16.73 28.50
CA VAL A 9 -25.14 17.03 27.08
C VAL A 9 -26.37 16.23 26.66
N ASP A 10 -27.49 16.94 26.72
CA ASP A 10 -28.83 16.45 26.51
C ASP A 10 -29.02 15.68 25.19
N VAL A 11 -29.86 14.66 25.30
CA VAL A 11 -30.32 13.74 24.25
C VAL A 11 -31.28 14.43 23.25
N GLU A 12 -31.41 15.76 23.26
CA GLU A 12 -32.47 16.51 22.55
C GLU A 12 -32.11 17.08 21.15
N ASN A 13 -30.87 17.00 20.67
CA ASN A 13 -30.52 17.59 19.35
C ASN A 13 -30.98 16.81 18.10
N LEU A 14 -31.61 15.65 18.25
CA LEU A 14 -32.11 14.83 17.12
C LEU A 14 -33.36 15.41 16.44
N ALA A 15 -34.12 16.30 17.12
CA ALA A 15 -35.32 16.92 16.57
C ALA A 15 -35.04 17.94 15.45
N LEU A 16 -33.78 18.33 15.24
CA LEU A 16 -33.35 19.33 14.27
C LEU A 16 -32.82 18.74 12.94
N LEU A 17 -32.52 17.44 12.90
CA LEU A 17 -31.99 16.79 11.70
C LEU A 17 -33.14 16.48 10.72
N PRO A 18 -33.09 16.95 9.46
CA PRO A 18 -34.14 16.67 8.49
C PRO A 18 -34.20 15.17 8.14
N SER A 19 -35.35 14.69 7.65
CA SER A 19 -35.42 13.37 7.00
C SER A 19 -34.49 13.32 5.77
N GLY A 20 -34.08 12.13 5.31
CA GLY A 20 -33.25 11.98 4.10
C GLY A 20 -33.86 12.60 2.83
N ILE A 21 -35.19 12.62 2.68
CA ILE A 21 -35.88 13.26 1.55
C ILE A 21 -35.69 14.79 1.58
N HIS A 22 -35.90 15.40 2.75
CA HIS A 22 -35.69 16.84 2.94
C HIS A 22 -34.22 17.21 2.77
N PHE A 23 -33.29 16.43 3.34
CA PHE A 23 -31.86 16.61 3.12
C PHE A 23 -31.52 16.59 1.63
N ARG A 24 -32.05 15.62 0.87
CA ARG A 24 -31.89 15.55 -0.59
C ARG A 24 -32.38 16.81 -1.29
N ASN A 25 -33.55 17.34 -0.92
CA ASN A 25 -34.08 18.55 -1.52
C ASN A 25 -33.15 19.76 -1.26
N TYR A 26 -32.60 19.89 -0.06
CA TYR A 26 -31.62 20.92 0.26
C TYR A 26 -30.31 20.74 -0.54
N CYS A 27 -29.80 19.51 -0.68
CA CYS A 27 -28.60 19.23 -1.46
C CYS A 27 -28.72 19.52 -2.97
N LEU A 28 -29.94 19.60 -3.50
CA LEU A 28 -30.21 19.88 -4.90
C LEU A 28 -30.40 21.37 -5.22
N ASP A 29 -30.49 22.22 -4.20
CA ASP A 29 -30.67 23.66 -4.33
C ASP A 29 -29.50 24.38 -3.64
N ASP A 30 -28.61 24.99 -4.44
CA ASP A 30 -27.37 25.60 -3.98
C ASP A 30 -27.60 26.76 -2.98
N ASN A 31 -28.81 27.33 -2.94
CA ASN A 31 -29.17 28.34 -1.92
C ASN A 31 -29.17 27.77 -0.49
N ASN A 32 -29.23 26.44 -0.33
CA ASN A 32 -29.23 25.78 0.98
C ASN A 32 -27.85 25.33 1.44
N GLU A 33 -26.75 25.68 0.75
CA GLU A 33 -25.39 25.21 1.09
C GLU A 33 -25.06 25.41 2.58
N LYS A 34 -25.24 26.64 3.11
CA LYS A 34 -24.99 26.94 4.53
C LYS A 34 -25.81 26.08 5.48
N ARG A 35 -27.06 25.80 5.11
CA ARG A 35 -27.98 25.00 5.92
C ARG A 35 -27.55 23.53 5.94
N VAL A 36 -27.15 23.01 4.79
CA VAL A 36 -26.59 21.66 4.65
C VAL A 36 -25.32 21.54 5.49
N GLU A 37 -24.43 22.52 5.43
CA GLU A 37 -23.22 22.56 6.24
C GLU A 37 -23.52 22.53 7.75
N THR A 38 -24.50 23.30 8.22
CA THR A 38 -24.92 23.26 9.64
C THR A 38 -25.41 21.88 10.07
N PHE A 39 -26.15 21.17 9.21
CA PHE A 39 -26.57 19.80 9.52
C PHE A 39 -25.40 18.83 9.58
N LEU A 40 -24.42 18.98 8.68
CA LEU A 40 -23.24 18.13 8.68
C LEU A 40 -22.36 18.41 9.89
N ASP A 41 -22.15 19.67 10.27
CA ASP A 41 -21.39 20.04 11.47
C ASP A 41 -22.04 19.48 12.75
N THR A 42 -23.38 19.47 12.80
CA THR A 42 -24.13 18.87 13.92
C THR A 42 -23.99 17.35 13.94
N LEU A 43 -24.06 16.70 12.77
CA LEU A 43 -23.97 15.24 12.65
C LEU A 43 -22.56 14.72 12.89
N PHE A 44 -21.55 15.50 12.51
CA PHE A 44 -20.14 15.13 12.48
C PHE A 44 -19.33 16.01 13.44
N ASP A 45 -19.82 16.18 14.67
CA ASP A 45 -19.17 17.00 15.68
C ASP A 45 -17.77 16.44 16.06
N PRO A 46 -16.67 17.22 15.96
CA PRO A 46 -15.33 16.84 16.41
C PRO A 46 -15.21 16.51 17.89
N HIS A 47 -16.08 17.07 18.74
CA HIS A 47 -16.08 16.84 20.18
C HIS A 47 -16.58 15.45 20.58
N GLN A 48 -17.37 14.81 19.72
CA GLN A 48 -17.90 13.47 19.96
C GLN A 48 -16.97 12.39 19.39
N SER A 49 -16.95 11.24 20.06
CA SER A 49 -16.24 10.06 19.54
C SER A 49 -16.87 9.61 18.23
N LEU A 50 -16.03 9.40 17.20
CA LEU A 50 -16.47 8.90 15.90
C LEU A 50 -17.24 7.59 16.02
N LEU A 51 -16.81 6.69 16.91
CA LEU A 51 -17.49 5.41 17.14
C LEU A 51 -18.94 5.65 17.57
N VAL A 52 -19.15 6.50 18.59
CA VAL A 52 -20.47 6.85 19.12
C VAL A 52 -21.32 7.54 18.04
N THR A 53 -20.73 8.48 17.30
CA THR A 53 -21.43 9.18 16.21
C THR A 53 -21.92 8.21 15.14
N ILE A 54 -21.05 7.30 14.67
CA ILE A 54 -21.41 6.33 13.63
C ILE A 54 -22.45 5.34 14.15
N GLU A 55 -22.29 4.76 15.34
CA GLU A 55 -23.24 3.80 15.90
C GLU A 55 -24.63 4.41 16.10
N LYS A 56 -24.68 5.64 16.64
CA LYS A 56 -25.95 6.34 16.91
C LYS A 56 -26.64 6.81 15.64
N HIS A 57 -25.89 7.22 14.62
CA HIS A 57 -26.44 7.91 13.46
C HIS A 57 -26.32 7.15 12.13
N LEU A 58 -25.89 5.88 12.13
CA LEU A 58 -25.71 5.08 10.91
C LEU A 58 -26.94 5.08 9.99
N THR A 59 -28.14 4.94 10.56
CA THR A 59 -29.40 4.93 9.82
C THR A 59 -29.67 6.28 9.14
N ILE A 60 -29.38 7.39 9.83
CA ILE A 60 -29.53 8.75 9.29
C ILE A 60 -28.49 8.97 8.19
N ILE A 61 -27.23 8.56 8.41
CA ILE A 61 -26.15 8.65 7.42
C ILE A 61 -26.53 7.88 6.15
N LYS A 62 -26.98 6.62 6.28
CA LYS A 62 -27.46 5.81 5.15
C LYS A 62 -28.65 6.47 4.43
N SER A 63 -29.61 7.01 5.17
CA SER A 63 -30.77 7.73 4.63
C SER A 63 -30.37 9.01 3.89
N TYR A 64 -29.37 9.75 4.37
CA TYR A 64 -28.89 10.96 3.72
C TYR A 64 -28.17 10.62 2.42
N ILE A 65 -27.26 9.65 2.45
CA ILE A 65 -26.56 9.16 1.25
C ILE A 65 -27.53 8.69 0.18
N SER A 66 -28.55 7.92 0.55
CA SER A 66 -29.58 7.41 -0.37
C SER A 66 -30.65 8.42 -0.74
N GLY A 67 -30.62 9.63 -0.16
CA GLY A 67 -31.60 10.68 -0.39
C GLY A 67 -33.02 10.31 0.04
N GLY A 68 -33.14 9.52 1.11
CA GLY A 68 -34.41 9.06 1.70
C GLY A 68 -34.90 7.70 1.21
N LYS A 69 -34.27 7.10 0.20
CA LYS A 69 -34.58 5.73 -0.26
C LYS A 69 -34.02 4.67 0.71
N PRO A 70 -34.55 3.43 0.71
CA PRO A 70 -33.86 2.31 1.31
C PRO A 70 -32.42 2.19 0.76
N PHE A 71 -31.45 2.02 1.65
CA PHE A 71 -30.04 2.10 1.28
C PHE A 71 -29.61 1.01 0.27
N GLU A 72 -30.16 -0.20 0.40
CA GLU A 72 -29.89 -1.31 -0.51
C GLU A 72 -30.46 -1.07 -1.92
N GLU A 73 -31.63 -0.44 -2.00
CA GLU A 73 -32.23 -0.03 -3.27
C GLU A 73 -31.37 1.03 -3.96
N PHE A 74 -30.88 2.01 -3.20
CA PHE A 74 -29.92 3.01 -3.70
C PHE A 74 -28.66 2.34 -4.26
N CYS A 75 -28.01 1.44 -3.50
CA CYS A 75 -26.81 0.74 -3.97
C CYS A 75 -27.08 -0.06 -5.24
N THR A 76 -28.23 -0.74 -5.32
CA THR A 76 -28.64 -1.51 -6.51
C THR A 76 -28.91 -0.61 -7.71
N GLU A 77 -29.52 0.56 -7.50
CA GLU A 77 -29.76 1.55 -8.55
C GLU A 77 -28.44 2.12 -9.08
N VAL A 78 -27.49 2.45 -8.19
CA VAL A 78 -26.16 2.98 -8.58
C VAL A 78 -25.35 1.95 -9.35
N ARG A 79 -25.40 0.65 -8.98
CA ARG A 79 -24.72 -0.43 -9.71
C ARG A 79 -25.08 -0.49 -11.20
N LYS A 80 -26.31 -0.08 -11.57
CA LYS A 80 -26.75 -0.03 -12.97
C LYS A 80 -25.95 0.95 -13.82
N TYR A 81 -25.20 1.86 -13.20
CA TYR A 81 -24.35 2.84 -13.88
C TYR A 81 -22.85 2.50 -13.78
N ASN A 82 -22.47 1.30 -13.33
CA ASN A 82 -21.07 0.90 -13.22
C ASN A 82 -20.36 0.95 -14.59
N LYS A 83 -19.29 1.74 -14.66
CA LYS A 83 -18.47 1.94 -15.86
C LYS A 83 -17.13 1.21 -15.82
N SER A 84 -16.79 0.57 -14.70
CA SER A 84 -15.51 -0.15 -14.56
C SER A 84 -15.34 -1.18 -15.67
N ILE A 85 -14.20 -1.14 -16.35
CA ILE A 85 -13.74 -2.23 -17.22
C ILE A 85 -12.94 -3.27 -16.44
N LEU A 86 -12.50 -2.94 -15.22
CA LEU A 86 -11.75 -3.82 -14.33
C LEU A 86 -12.70 -4.59 -13.42
N CYS A 87 -12.34 -5.84 -13.11
CA CYS A 87 -13.03 -6.61 -12.08
C CYS A 87 -12.83 -5.98 -10.71
N GLY A 88 -11.57 -5.89 -10.25
CA GLY A 88 -11.27 -5.23 -8.99
C GLY A 88 -11.85 -5.90 -7.76
N PHE A 89 -12.29 -7.16 -7.87
CA PHE A 89 -12.76 -7.92 -6.72
C PHE A 89 -11.58 -8.12 -5.76
N VAL A 90 -11.71 -7.56 -4.56
CA VAL A 90 -10.70 -7.67 -3.50
C VAL A 90 -11.10 -8.80 -2.57
N TRP A 91 -10.18 -9.75 -2.37
CA TRP A 91 -10.37 -10.86 -1.46
C TRP A 91 -9.41 -10.80 -0.28
N THR A 92 -9.82 -11.48 0.80
CA THR A 92 -9.05 -11.62 2.03
C THR A 92 -8.40 -13.01 2.10
N ASN A 93 -7.70 -13.27 3.20
CA ASN A 93 -7.03 -14.55 3.48
C ASN A 93 -7.98 -15.75 3.27
N ALA A 94 -7.41 -16.89 2.87
CA ALA A 94 -8.06 -18.16 2.59
C ALA A 94 -8.94 -18.22 1.34
N THR A 95 -9.02 -17.15 0.54
CA THR A 95 -9.78 -17.15 -0.72
C THR A 95 -9.04 -17.92 -1.82
N ILE A 96 -9.76 -18.74 -2.58
CA ILE A 96 -9.23 -19.46 -3.75
C ILE A 96 -9.04 -18.46 -4.90
N SER A 97 -7.84 -18.45 -5.47
CA SER A 97 -7.44 -17.55 -6.56
C SER A 97 -6.61 -18.31 -7.58
N TYR A 98 -6.47 -17.74 -8.77
CA TYR A 98 -5.83 -18.37 -9.91
C TYR A 98 -4.70 -17.51 -10.45
N ARG A 99 -3.59 -18.14 -10.86
CA ARG A 99 -2.50 -17.50 -11.59
C ARG A 99 -2.27 -18.24 -12.89
N CYS A 100 -2.52 -17.57 -14.02
CA CYS A 100 -2.27 -18.12 -15.35
C CYS A 100 -0.97 -17.54 -15.91
N ARG A 101 0.13 -18.32 -15.85
CA ARG A 101 1.46 -17.88 -16.27
C ARG A 101 1.54 -17.60 -17.77
N THR A 102 0.73 -18.29 -18.57
CA THR A 102 0.62 -18.05 -20.02
C THR A 102 0.01 -16.67 -20.34
N CYS A 103 -0.93 -16.18 -19.53
CA CYS A 103 -1.62 -14.91 -19.78
C CYS A 103 -0.96 -13.71 -19.10
N ALA A 104 -0.15 -13.97 -18.07
CA ALA A 104 0.39 -12.95 -17.19
C ALA A 104 1.49 -12.13 -17.88
N ALA A 105 1.47 -10.81 -17.72
CA ALA A 105 2.60 -9.96 -18.08
C ALA A 105 3.69 -9.97 -16.99
N ASN A 106 3.31 -10.26 -15.74
CA ASN A 106 4.21 -10.33 -14.60
C ASN A 106 3.85 -11.48 -13.64
N PRO A 107 4.75 -11.89 -12.73
CA PRO A 107 4.50 -13.02 -11.82
C PRO A 107 3.38 -12.83 -10.79
N CYS A 108 2.94 -11.59 -10.56
CA CYS A 108 1.95 -11.25 -9.52
C CYS A 108 0.49 -11.29 -10.01
N MET A 109 0.26 -11.35 -11.32
CA MET A 109 -1.07 -11.40 -11.92
C MET A 109 -1.93 -12.50 -11.28
N SER A 110 -3.11 -12.12 -10.79
CA SER A 110 -4.04 -12.97 -10.07
C SER A 110 -5.49 -12.75 -10.49
N LEU A 111 -6.25 -13.84 -10.61
CA LEU A 111 -7.65 -13.84 -11.02
C LEU A 111 -8.54 -14.42 -9.92
N CYS A 112 -9.71 -13.82 -9.71
CA CYS A 112 -10.77 -14.45 -8.93
C CYS A 112 -11.37 -15.65 -9.66
N SER A 113 -12.04 -16.53 -8.92
CA SER A 113 -12.67 -17.74 -9.48
C SER A 113 -13.60 -17.43 -10.66
N ASP A 114 -14.46 -16.43 -10.52
CA ASP A 114 -15.44 -16.10 -11.56
C ASP A 114 -14.75 -15.63 -12.86
N CYS A 115 -13.70 -14.82 -12.75
CA CYS A 115 -12.98 -14.32 -13.92
C CYS A 115 -12.16 -15.42 -14.60
N PHE A 116 -11.54 -16.32 -13.84
CA PHE A 116 -10.81 -17.44 -14.42
C PHE A 116 -11.73 -18.39 -15.20
N HIS A 117 -12.89 -18.76 -14.64
CA HIS A 117 -13.80 -19.70 -15.31
C HIS A 117 -14.59 -19.08 -16.47
N ASN A 118 -14.82 -17.76 -16.45
CA ASN A 118 -15.51 -17.06 -17.54
C ASN A 118 -14.54 -16.41 -18.55
N GLY A 119 -13.22 -16.56 -18.37
CA GLY A 119 -12.17 -16.10 -19.27
C GLY A 119 -11.65 -17.23 -20.17
N ASN A 120 -10.76 -16.89 -21.09
CA ASN A 120 -10.15 -17.86 -22.00
C ASN A 120 -8.78 -18.33 -21.46
N HIS A 121 -8.80 -19.46 -20.73
CA HIS A 121 -7.61 -20.06 -20.10
C HIS A 121 -7.45 -21.56 -20.43
N GLN A 122 -8.18 -22.08 -21.42
CA GLN A 122 -8.12 -23.51 -21.77
C GLN A 122 -6.75 -23.88 -22.33
N GLY A 123 -6.11 -24.91 -21.75
CA GLY A 123 -4.80 -25.39 -22.20
C GLY A 123 -3.61 -24.52 -21.79
N HIS A 124 -3.83 -23.50 -20.96
CA HIS A 124 -2.76 -22.65 -20.45
C HIS A 124 -2.08 -23.24 -19.22
N ASP A 125 -0.83 -22.83 -18.94
CA ASP A 125 -0.18 -23.09 -17.66
C ASP A 125 -0.79 -22.17 -16.58
N ALA A 126 -1.61 -22.76 -15.72
CA ALA A 126 -2.26 -22.07 -14.62
C ALA A 126 -2.18 -22.89 -13.34
N ASN A 127 -2.06 -22.19 -12.22
CA ASN A 127 -2.20 -22.78 -10.89
C ASN A 127 -3.38 -22.17 -10.14
N MET A 128 -3.92 -22.98 -9.24
CA MET A 128 -4.88 -22.55 -8.23
C MET A 128 -4.12 -22.44 -6.90
N PHE A 129 -4.31 -21.34 -6.18
CA PHE A 129 -3.69 -21.12 -4.89
C PHE A 129 -4.69 -20.55 -3.89
N ARG A 130 -4.41 -20.77 -2.61
CA ARG A 130 -5.16 -20.16 -1.51
C ARG A 130 -4.41 -18.91 -1.07
N SER A 131 -5.01 -17.73 -1.22
CA SER A 131 -4.33 -16.49 -0.87
C SER A 131 -4.13 -16.38 0.64
N ILE A 132 -2.89 -16.10 1.07
CA ILE A 132 -2.52 -15.94 2.48
C ILE A 132 -2.63 -14.46 2.91
N GLY A 133 -2.39 -13.52 2.00
CA GLY A 133 -2.36 -12.07 2.28
C GLY A 133 -3.57 -11.29 1.77
N GLY A 134 -4.46 -11.91 0.99
CA GLY A 134 -5.48 -11.22 0.20
C GLY A 134 -5.01 -10.94 -1.23
N GLY A 135 -5.76 -10.13 -1.98
CA GLY A 135 -5.42 -9.80 -3.36
C GLY A 135 -6.57 -9.13 -4.12
N ILE A 136 -6.28 -8.67 -5.34
CA ILE A 136 -7.25 -8.03 -6.23
C ILE A 136 -7.28 -8.79 -7.56
N CYS A 137 -8.46 -8.92 -8.15
CA CYS A 137 -8.61 -9.52 -9.48
C CYS A 137 -8.12 -8.57 -10.57
N ASP A 138 -7.15 -9.02 -11.36
CA ASP A 138 -6.53 -8.27 -12.45
C ASP A 138 -7.32 -8.34 -13.78
N CYS A 139 -8.44 -9.06 -13.81
CA CYS A 139 -9.24 -9.22 -15.03
C CYS A 139 -9.73 -7.86 -15.57
N GLY A 140 -9.43 -7.60 -16.83
CA GLY A 140 -9.72 -6.35 -17.53
C GLY A 140 -8.57 -5.36 -17.58
N ASP A 141 -7.48 -5.58 -16.83
CA ASP A 141 -6.29 -4.71 -16.84
C ASP A 141 -5.28 -5.20 -17.89
N VAL A 142 -5.21 -4.46 -19.01
CA VAL A 142 -4.33 -4.77 -20.16
C VAL A 142 -2.85 -4.59 -19.82
N THR A 143 -2.53 -3.94 -18.72
CA THR A 143 -1.14 -3.66 -18.33
C THR A 143 -0.50 -4.83 -17.58
N VAL A 144 -1.30 -5.80 -17.12
CA VAL A 144 -0.83 -6.93 -16.31
C VAL A 144 -1.21 -8.30 -16.87
N MET A 145 -2.14 -8.37 -17.85
CA MET A 145 -2.48 -9.63 -18.52
C MET A 145 -2.94 -9.42 -19.97
N ASN A 146 -2.85 -10.49 -20.77
CA ASN A 146 -3.30 -10.50 -22.15
C ASN A 146 -4.82 -10.31 -22.27
N SER A 147 -5.24 -9.32 -23.06
CA SER A 147 -6.65 -8.97 -23.28
C SER A 147 -7.51 -10.09 -23.88
N ASN A 148 -6.91 -11.04 -24.60
CA ASN A 148 -7.63 -12.18 -25.18
C ASN A 148 -8.14 -13.18 -24.12
N SER A 149 -7.64 -13.08 -22.89
CA SER A 149 -8.02 -13.97 -21.78
C SER A 149 -8.97 -13.33 -20.78
N PHE A 150 -9.40 -12.07 -21.00
CA PHE A 150 -10.40 -11.44 -20.16
C PHE A 150 -11.73 -12.21 -20.17
N CYS A 151 -12.46 -12.13 -19.05
CA CYS A 151 -13.82 -12.63 -19.02
C CYS A 151 -14.78 -11.70 -19.77
N LYS A 152 -15.93 -12.21 -20.18
CA LYS A 152 -16.95 -11.46 -20.92
C LYS A 152 -17.50 -10.20 -20.24
N HIS A 153 -17.23 -10.00 -18.94
CA HIS A 153 -17.72 -8.87 -18.16
C HIS A 153 -16.70 -7.73 -18.02
N HIS A 154 -15.43 -7.96 -18.35
CA HIS A 154 -14.32 -7.03 -18.11
C HIS A 154 -13.47 -6.84 -19.35
N GLY A 155 -12.74 -5.73 -19.39
CA GLY A 155 -11.84 -5.37 -20.48
C GLY A 155 -12.40 -4.28 -21.42
N PRO A 156 -11.58 -3.86 -22.41
CA PRO A 156 -11.85 -2.69 -23.27
C PRO A 156 -13.13 -2.80 -24.10
N ASN A 157 -13.55 -4.02 -24.43
CA ASN A 157 -14.74 -4.26 -25.25
C ASN A 157 -16.06 -4.14 -24.46
N ARG A 158 -15.99 -3.92 -23.15
CA ARG A 158 -17.17 -3.71 -22.31
C ARG A 158 -17.82 -2.38 -22.66
N ILE A 159 -19.07 -2.41 -23.12
CA ILE A 159 -19.87 -1.19 -23.35
C ILE A 159 -20.13 -0.53 -21.98
N PRO A 160 -19.68 0.72 -21.76
CA PRO A 160 -19.94 1.42 -20.51
C PRO A 160 -21.44 1.65 -20.32
N ASN A 161 -21.90 1.50 -19.08
CA ASN A 161 -23.29 1.83 -18.74
C ASN A 161 -23.55 3.34 -18.89
N ALA A 162 -24.83 3.72 -18.92
CA ALA A 162 -25.27 5.11 -19.03
C ALA A 162 -24.64 6.02 -17.96
N GLN A 163 -24.65 7.34 -18.23
CA GLN A 163 -24.24 8.33 -17.23
C GLN A 163 -25.18 8.27 -16.02
N ILE A 164 -24.61 8.23 -14.82
CA ILE A 164 -25.38 8.25 -13.59
C ILE A 164 -26.09 9.61 -13.42
N PRO A 165 -27.39 9.64 -13.08
CA PRO A 165 -28.09 10.89 -12.81
C PRO A 165 -27.46 11.63 -11.63
N TYR A 166 -27.07 12.90 -11.82
CA TYR A 166 -26.51 13.75 -10.76
C TYR A 166 -27.35 13.74 -9.47
N LYS A 167 -28.68 13.83 -9.62
CA LYS A 167 -29.62 13.86 -8.49
C LYS A 167 -29.66 12.56 -7.66
N LEU A 168 -29.12 11.46 -8.19
CA LEU A 168 -29.02 10.18 -7.48
C LEU A 168 -27.85 10.21 -6.49
N ILE A 169 -26.70 10.78 -6.89
CA ILE A 169 -25.45 10.73 -6.11
C ILE A 169 -25.11 12.03 -5.37
N ARG A 170 -25.84 13.12 -5.60
CA ARG A 170 -25.53 14.45 -5.03
C ARG A 170 -25.39 14.43 -3.50
N CYS A 171 -26.29 13.72 -2.79
CA CYS A 171 -26.18 13.61 -1.34
C CYS A 171 -24.89 12.92 -0.89
N ALA A 172 -24.48 11.86 -1.59
CA ALA A 172 -23.23 11.15 -1.32
C ALA A 172 -22.01 12.06 -1.56
N GLN A 173 -22.01 12.84 -2.64
CA GLN A 173 -20.94 13.79 -2.97
C GLN A 173 -20.73 14.86 -1.89
N ILE A 174 -21.81 15.28 -1.22
CA ILE A 174 -21.76 16.27 -0.14
C ILE A 174 -21.36 15.63 1.20
N LEU A 175 -21.94 14.47 1.52
CA LEU A 175 -21.82 13.87 2.85
C LEU A 175 -20.49 13.11 3.05
N LEU A 176 -20.02 12.37 2.04
CA LEU A 176 -18.80 11.55 2.17
C LEU A 176 -17.54 12.34 2.53
N PRO A 177 -17.32 13.57 1.99
CA PRO A 177 -16.26 14.45 2.48
C PRO A 177 -16.24 14.67 3.99
N ARG A 178 -17.40 14.86 4.62
CA ARG A 178 -17.48 15.07 6.07
C ARG A 178 -17.23 13.79 6.85
N VAL A 179 -17.70 12.65 6.37
CA VAL A 179 -17.41 11.34 6.99
C VAL A 179 -15.91 11.05 6.97
N ILE A 180 -15.24 11.25 5.83
CA ILE A 180 -13.80 10.99 5.69
C ILE A 180 -12.99 11.98 6.52
N LEU A 181 -13.37 13.27 6.53
CA LEU A 181 -12.74 14.25 7.41
C LEU A 181 -12.82 13.81 8.88
N ARG A 182 -13.98 13.36 9.35
CA ARG A 182 -14.12 12.88 10.73
C ARG A 182 -13.30 11.64 11.01
N PHE A 183 -13.18 10.74 10.05
CA PHE A 183 -12.26 9.62 10.14
C PHE A 183 -10.81 10.11 10.33
N VAL A 184 -10.34 11.05 9.50
CA VAL A 184 -8.99 11.61 9.62
C VAL A 184 -8.79 12.35 10.95
N GLN A 185 -9.76 13.17 11.38
CA GLN A 185 -9.70 13.84 12.68
C GLN A 185 -9.69 12.86 13.86
N HIS A 186 -10.39 11.73 13.73
CA HIS A 186 -10.29 10.64 14.68
C HIS A 186 -8.86 10.06 14.67
N LEU A 187 -8.25 9.79 13.50
CA LEU A 187 -6.84 9.34 13.45
C LEU A 187 -5.89 10.32 14.16
N ARG A 188 -6.05 11.63 13.92
CA ARG A 188 -5.25 12.68 14.56
C ARG A 188 -5.40 12.68 16.09
N SER A 189 -6.63 12.57 16.61
CA SER A 189 -6.85 12.64 18.06
C SER A 189 -6.26 11.47 18.83
N HIS A 190 -6.08 10.31 18.18
CA HIS A 190 -5.40 9.15 18.76
C HIS A 190 -3.89 9.33 18.89
N ALA A 191 -3.29 10.32 18.20
CA ALA A 191 -1.90 10.69 18.39
C ALA A 191 -1.68 11.63 19.59
N SER A 192 -2.74 12.15 20.21
CA SER A 192 -2.61 13.12 21.28
C SER A 192 -2.02 12.48 22.54
N PRO A 193 -0.97 13.08 23.14
CA PRO A 193 -0.34 12.56 24.37
C PRO A 193 -1.28 12.56 25.60
N ILE A 194 -2.46 13.17 25.48
CA ILE A 194 -3.48 13.27 26.54
C ILE A 194 -4.15 11.91 26.85
N LYS A 195 -4.12 10.93 25.92
CA LYS A 195 -4.58 9.56 26.19
C LYS A 195 -3.42 8.66 26.65
N SER A 196 -2.83 8.97 27.80
CA SER A 196 -1.97 8.04 28.53
C SER A 196 -2.85 7.00 29.26
N ASN A 197 -3.28 5.94 28.57
CA ASN A 197 -3.50 4.59 29.14
C ASN A 197 -4.28 3.66 28.18
N THR A 198 -3.60 2.57 27.80
CA THR A 198 -4.13 1.20 27.74
C THR A 198 -5.41 0.91 26.96
N TYR A 199 -5.50 1.35 25.70
CA TYR A 199 -6.13 0.52 24.66
C TYR A 199 -5.19 0.46 23.48
N SER A 200 -4.92 -0.76 22.97
CA SER A 200 -4.07 -0.91 21.80
C SER A 200 -4.74 -0.17 20.64
N THR A 201 -4.04 0.71 19.93
CA THR A 201 -4.58 1.53 18.83
C THR A 201 -5.42 0.71 17.83
N ILE A 202 -5.16 -0.59 17.69
CA ILE A 202 -5.91 -1.53 16.86
C ILE A 202 -7.36 -1.74 17.32
N GLU A 203 -7.60 -1.92 18.62
CA GLU A 203 -8.90 -2.36 19.14
C GLU A 203 -9.97 -1.30 18.83
N GLU A 204 -9.61 -0.03 18.99
CA GLU A 204 -10.46 1.10 18.63
C GLU A 204 -10.68 1.21 17.11
N PHE A 205 -9.67 0.93 16.27
CA PHE A 205 -9.89 0.87 14.81
C PHE A 205 -10.70 -0.35 14.39
N THR A 206 -10.60 -1.46 15.12
CA THR A 206 -11.38 -2.67 14.89
C THR A 206 -12.84 -2.47 15.29
N SER A 207 -13.10 -1.61 16.29
CA SER A 207 -14.46 -1.27 16.73
C SER A 207 -15.23 -0.37 15.76
N LEU A 208 -14.55 0.35 14.84
CA LEU A 208 -15.18 1.13 13.75
C LEU A 208 -15.82 0.25 12.64
N THR A 209 -16.33 -0.93 13.01
CA THR A 209 -16.87 -1.93 12.10
C THR A 209 -18.03 -1.39 11.26
N SER A 210 -18.92 -0.58 11.86
CA SER A 210 -20.06 0.04 11.19
C SER A 210 -19.64 1.02 10.09
N LEU A 211 -18.57 1.79 10.31
CA LEU A 211 -18.04 2.73 9.32
C LEU A 211 -17.43 1.98 8.13
N PHE A 212 -16.61 0.98 8.39
CA PHE A 212 -16.01 0.18 7.32
C PHE A 212 -17.06 -0.64 6.57
N ASN A 213 -18.13 -1.12 7.23
CA ASN A 213 -19.24 -1.79 6.55
C ASN A 213 -19.92 -0.81 5.57
N LEU A 214 -20.11 0.45 5.98
CA LEU A 214 -20.63 1.48 5.10
C LEU A 214 -19.71 1.72 3.89
N PHE A 215 -18.38 1.82 4.10
CA PHE A 215 -17.42 1.98 3.01
C PHE A 215 -17.39 0.77 2.07
N ASP A 216 -17.48 -0.45 2.60
CA ASP A 216 -17.58 -1.68 1.84
C ASP A 216 -18.86 -1.68 0.97
N ASP A 217 -20.03 -1.41 1.57
CA ASP A 217 -21.33 -1.37 0.88
C ASP A 217 -21.31 -0.37 -0.29
N LEU A 218 -20.78 0.83 -0.03
CA LEU A 218 -20.67 1.93 -0.99
C LEU A 218 -19.68 1.62 -2.11
N SER A 219 -18.51 1.11 -1.79
CA SER A 219 -17.48 0.78 -2.80
C SER A 219 -17.91 -0.38 -3.70
N ASN A 220 -18.69 -1.32 -3.16
CA ASN A 220 -19.33 -2.41 -3.89
C ASN A 220 -20.56 -1.96 -4.71
N ALA A 221 -21.07 -0.75 -4.52
CA ALA A 221 -22.14 -0.19 -5.34
C ALA A 221 -21.66 0.20 -6.76
N GLY A 222 -20.36 0.19 -7.04
CA GLY A 222 -19.79 0.32 -8.38
C GLY A 222 -18.88 1.53 -8.56
N SER A 223 -18.35 1.70 -9.76
CA SER A 223 -17.33 2.71 -10.06
C SER A 223 -17.76 4.15 -9.80
N CYS A 224 -19.06 4.46 -9.90
CA CYS A 224 -19.56 5.81 -9.64
C CYS A 224 -19.32 6.25 -8.20
N ILE A 225 -19.56 5.39 -7.20
CA ILE A 225 -19.30 5.73 -5.81
C ILE A 225 -17.81 5.74 -5.51
N ARG A 226 -17.03 4.82 -6.11
CA ARG A 226 -15.57 4.83 -5.99
C ARG A 226 -14.97 6.14 -6.52
N SER A 227 -15.46 6.65 -7.64
CA SER A 227 -15.07 7.97 -8.16
C SER A 227 -15.39 9.10 -7.18
N ILE A 228 -16.52 9.06 -6.45
CA ILE A 228 -16.81 10.07 -5.41
C ILE A 228 -15.81 9.98 -4.25
N PHE A 229 -15.44 8.76 -3.83
CA PHE A 229 -14.38 8.58 -2.85
C PHE A 229 -13.04 9.10 -3.36
N THR A 230 -12.65 8.78 -4.60
CA THR A 230 -11.45 9.29 -5.24
C THR A 230 -11.43 10.81 -5.25
N ASP A 231 -12.49 11.44 -5.76
CA ASP A 231 -12.61 12.89 -5.84
C ASP A 231 -12.49 13.52 -4.45
N CYS A 232 -13.17 12.96 -3.45
CA CYS A 232 -13.07 13.43 -2.08
C CYS A 232 -11.65 13.31 -1.50
N LEU A 233 -11.02 12.15 -1.69
CA LEU A 233 -9.74 11.81 -1.08
C LEU A 233 -8.58 12.61 -1.67
N LEU A 234 -8.66 12.95 -2.96
CA LEU A 234 -7.63 13.67 -3.72
C LEU A 234 -7.89 15.18 -3.86
N ASN A 235 -9.01 15.71 -3.35
CA ASN A 235 -9.33 17.12 -3.48
C ASN A 235 -8.45 17.99 -2.55
N ILE A 236 -7.52 18.71 -3.16
CA ILE A 236 -6.57 19.61 -2.50
C ILE A 236 -7.29 20.80 -1.87
N GLU A 237 -8.17 21.49 -2.61
CA GLU A 237 -8.90 22.67 -2.12
C GLU A 237 -9.79 22.33 -0.91
N LEU A 238 -10.43 21.16 -0.95
CA LEU A 238 -11.25 20.66 0.15
C LEU A 238 -10.38 20.38 1.40
N TYR A 239 -9.22 19.75 1.22
CA TYR A 239 -8.30 19.50 2.32
C TYR A 239 -7.75 20.81 2.91
N GLU A 240 -7.40 21.78 2.08
CA GLU A 240 -7.02 23.12 2.53
C GLU A 240 -8.16 23.79 3.29
N LYS A 241 -9.38 23.77 2.75
CA LYS A 241 -10.58 24.32 3.42
C LYS A 241 -10.76 23.74 4.82
N PHE A 242 -10.61 22.42 4.97
CA PHE A 242 -10.75 21.73 6.25
C PHE A 242 -9.69 22.06 7.30
N ASN A 243 -8.51 22.52 6.88
CA ASN A 243 -7.39 22.79 7.78
C ASN A 243 -7.03 24.28 7.90
N THR A 244 -7.58 25.17 7.06
CA THR A 244 -7.23 26.60 7.02
C THR A 244 -8.39 27.54 7.35
N GLN A 245 -9.63 27.13 7.08
CA GLN A 245 -10.76 27.98 7.46
C GLN A 245 -10.91 27.99 8.98
N PRO A 246 -11.06 29.17 9.61
CA PRO A 246 -11.50 29.24 10.99
C PRO A 246 -12.93 28.72 11.03
N SER A 247 -13.08 27.40 11.15
CA SER A 247 -14.30 26.86 11.72
C SER A 247 -14.42 27.46 13.13
N ILE A 248 -15.65 27.60 13.62
CA ILE A 248 -15.96 28.12 14.96
C ILE A 248 -15.25 27.34 16.08
N ASN A 249 -14.53 26.24 15.77
CA ASN A 249 -13.95 25.31 16.72
C ASN A 249 -12.40 25.26 16.61
N ASP A 250 -11.73 25.77 17.65
CA ASP A 250 -10.28 25.65 17.91
C ASP A 250 -9.72 24.22 17.73
N LEU A 251 -10.57 23.20 17.88
CA LEU A 251 -10.22 21.79 17.77
C LEU A 251 -9.77 21.31 16.39
N SER A 252 -10.28 21.92 15.30
CA SER A 252 -9.84 21.55 13.95
C SER A 252 -8.34 21.86 13.76
N ASN A 253 -7.95 23.07 14.15
CA ASN A 253 -6.56 23.54 14.16
C ASN A 253 -5.70 22.72 15.13
N ILE A 254 -6.19 22.44 16.35
CA ILE A 254 -5.49 21.58 17.31
C ILE A 254 -5.26 20.19 16.71
N SER A 255 -6.29 19.58 16.10
CA SER A 255 -6.17 18.27 15.46
C SER A 255 -5.10 18.27 14.37
N TYR A 256 -5.05 19.33 13.56
CA TYR A 256 -4.11 19.43 12.46
C TYR A 256 -2.68 19.64 12.96
N ASN A 257 -2.49 20.43 14.03
CA ASN A 257 -1.19 20.60 14.67
C ASN A 257 -0.66 19.28 15.24
N ILE A 258 -1.53 18.40 15.74
CA ILE A 258 -1.13 17.04 16.16
C ILE A 258 -0.56 16.27 14.97
N TYR A 259 -1.20 16.32 13.80
CA TYR A 259 -0.64 15.70 12.59
C TYR A 259 0.74 16.28 12.25
N LEU A 260 0.90 17.61 12.24
CA LEU A 260 2.19 18.25 11.91
C LEU A 260 3.30 17.87 12.90
N GLN A 261 2.97 17.79 14.20
CA GLN A 261 3.92 17.32 15.21
C GLN A 261 4.35 15.87 14.92
N GLN A 262 3.38 15.00 14.66
CA GLN A 262 3.63 13.59 14.37
C GLN A 262 4.40 13.39 13.07
N LEU A 263 4.19 14.24 12.05
CA LEU A 263 4.98 14.25 10.83
C LEU A 263 6.43 14.66 11.11
N ASN A 264 6.64 15.74 11.88
CA ASN A 264 7.97 16.23 12.21
C ASN A 264 8.80 15.17 12.98
N GLU A 265 8.18 14.53 13.98
CA GLU A 265 8.80 13.42 14.73
C GLU A 265 9.23 12.29 13.80
N THR A 266 8.39 11.88 12.84
CA THR A 266 8.71 10.81 11.89
C THR A 266 9.67 11.24 10.78
N SER A 267 9.66 12.51 10.35
CA SER A 267 10.54 13.03 9.30
C SER A 267 12.02 13.15 9.70
N SER A 268 12.31 13.03 11.01
CA SER A 268 13.67 12.98 11.55
C SER A 268 14.39 11.65 11.30
N LEU A 269 13.68 10.65 10.75
CA LEU A 269 14.24 9.38 10.30
C LEU A 269 15.08 9.61 9.04
N LEU A 270 16.36 9.94 9.23
CA LEU A 270 17.33 10.03 8.15
C LEU A 270 17.66 8.60 7.69
N MET A 271 17.25 8.22 6.48
CA MET A 271 17.82 7.07 5.78
C MET A 271 19.09 7.53 5.05
N PRO A 272 20.30 7.31 5.59
CA PRO A 272 21.51 7.93 5.08
C PRO A 272 22.21 6.98 4.13
N ILE A 273 21.59 6.63 3.00
CA ILE A 273 22.26 5.78 2.01
C ILE A 273 21.97 6.34 0.63
N SER A 274 22.86 7.24 0.22
CA SER A 274 23.00 7.61 -1.18
C SER A 274 23.94 6.63 -1.82
N LEU A 275 23.53 6.02 -2.94
CA LEU A 275 24.44 5.26 -3.81
C LEU A 275 25.38 6.20 -4.59
N ARG A 276 25.35 7.49 -4.29
CA ARG A 276 26.13 8.51 -4.98
C ARG A 276 27.46 8.72 -4.26
N THR A 277 28.48 8.94 -5.08
CA THR A 277 29.89 9.08 -4.64
C THR A 277 30.26 10.53 -4.39
N ASP A 278 29.45 11.47 -4.86
CA ASP A 278 29.43 12.84 -4.39
C ASP A 278 28.77 12.86 -3.00
N ASN A 279 29.31 13.66 -2.08
CA ASN A 279 28.77 13.83 -0.72
C ASN A 279 27.32 14.38 -0.69
N SER A 280 26.58 14.39 -1.80
CA SER A 280 25.14 14.58 -1.85
C SER A 280 24.43 13.30 -1.42
N SER A 281 24.21 13.18 -0.12
CA SER A 281 23.24 12.25 0.44
C SER A 281 21.84 12.58 -0.13
N VAL A 282 21.17 11.62 -0.76
CA VAL A 282 19.74 11.73 -1.06
C VAL A 282 18.99 11.48 0.24
N TYR A 283 18.50 12.54 0.87
CA TYR A 283 17.61 12.43 2.01
C TYR A 283 16.18 12.33 1.51
N PHE A 284 15.53 11.22 1.81
CA PHE A 284 14.10 11.07 1.56
C PHE A 284 13.33 11.63 2.76
N HIS A 285 12.84 12.86 2.63
CA HIS A 285 11.94 13.45 3.62
C HIS A 285 10.48 13.19 3.25
N ILE A 286 9.69 12.80 4.24
CA ILE A 286 8.25 12.64 4.09
C ILE A 286 7.65 14.04 3.93
N LYS A 287 7.12 14.31 2.75
CA LYS A 287 6.41 15.56 2.44
C LYS A 287 5.09 15.62 3.19
N LYS A 288 4.70 16.84 3.55
CA LYS A 288 3.40 17.16 4.15
C LYS A 288 2.25 16.74 3.22
N ALA A 289 1.18 16.22 3.80
CA ALA A 289 -0.05 15.87 3.09
C ALA A 289 -0.66 17.08 2.36
N THR A 290 -1.08 16.85 1.13
CA THR A 290 -1.78 17.81 0.27
C THR A 290 -3.26 17.50 0.13
N CYS A 291 -3.65 16.25 0.40
CA CYS A 291 -5.02 15.78 0.35
C CYS A 291 -5.31 14.81 1.51
N LEU A 292 -6.59 14.44 1.70
CA LEU A 292 -6.99 13.49 2.75
C LEU A 292 -6.35 12.12 2.57
N PHE A 293 -6.13 11.69 1.32
CA PHE A 293 -5.50 10.41 1.02
C PHE A 293 -4.07 10.30 1.57
N ASP A 294 -3.25 11.33 1.33
CA ASP A 294 -1.86 11.38 1.82
C ASP A 294 -1.79 11.13 3.32
N GLU A 295 -2.70 11.78 4.06
CA GLU A 295 -2.75 11.67 5.51
C GLU A 295 -3.29 10.32 5.98
N ILE A 296 -4.31 9.75 5.31
CA ILE A 296 -4.79 8.39 5.60
C ILE A 296 -3.66 7.37 5.40
N LEU A 297 -2.87 7.49 4.33
CA LEU A 297 -1.71 6.63 4.10
C LEU A 297 -0.65 6.78 5.19
N PHE A 298 -0.34 8.01 5.60
CA PHE A 298 0.59 8.27 6.71
C PHE A 298 0.14 7.56 7.99
N TRP A 299 -1.13 7.71 8.37
CA TRP A 299 -1.67 7.07 9.57
C TRP A 299 -1.82 5.56 9.43
N LEU A 300 -2.11 5.04 8.23
CA LEU A 300 -2.17 3.60 7.94
C LEU A 300 -0.86 2.93 8.34
N VAL A 301 0.28 3.48 7.90
CA VAL A 301 1.61 2.97 8.24
C VAL A 301 1.95 3.23 9.71
N LYS A 302 1.72 4.46 10.19
CA LYS A 302 2.11 4.88 11.54
C LYS A 302 1.42 4.08 12.65
N TYR A 303 0.12 3.78 12.50
CA TYR A 303 -0.65 3.01 13.47
C TYR A 303 -0.79 1.53 13.14
N GLN A 304 -0.27 1.10 11.99
CA GLN A 304 -0.46 -0.26 11.48
C GLN A 304 -1.96 -0.61 11.39
N ILE A 305 -2.76 0.30 10.82
CA ILE A 305 -4.24 0.23 10.83
C ILE A 305 -4.69 -1.09 10.15
N PRO A 306 -5.74 -1.74 10.67
CA PRO A 306 -6.20 -3.08 10.23
C PRO A 306 -6.57 -3.21 8.74
N GLU A 307 -6.69 -4.47 8.33
CA GLU A 307 -6.92 -4.95 6.95
C GLU A 307 -8.10 -4.29 6.22
N ARG A 308 -9.12 -3.84 6.95
CA ARG A 308 -10.33 -3.25 6.36
C ARG A 308 -10.08 -1.92 5.65
N LEU A 309 -9.26 -1.05 6.24
CA LEU A 309 -8.88 0.21 5.58
C LEU A 309 -8.05 -0.08 4.34
N LEU A 310 -7.08 -0.99 4.45
CA LEU A 310 -6.27 -1.42 3.31
C LEU A 310 -7.14 -1.97 2.18
N LYS A 311 -8.08 -2.87 2.48
CA LYS A 311 -9.04 -3.40 1.50
C LYS A 311 -9.81 -2.27 0.80
N PHE A 312 -10.29 -1.27 1.54
CA PHE A 312 -10.96 -0.11 0.97
C PHE A 312 -10.05 0.65 -0.01
N LEU A 313 -8.80 0.95 0.37
CA LEU A 313 -7.85 1.62 -0.51
C LEU A 313 -7.52 0.80 -1.76
N LEU A 314 -7.37 -0.52 -1.61
CA LEU A 314 -7.17 -1.46 -2.72
C LEU A 314 -8.35 -1.44 -3.70
N MET A 315 -9.59 -1.36 -3.21
CA MET A 315 -10.77 -1.24 -4.08
C MET A 315 -10.75 0.06 -4.90
N LEU A 316 -10.19 1.15 -4.35
CA LEU A 316 -10.08 2.42 -5.06
C LEU A 316 -8.99 2.41 -6.14
N LEU A 317 -7.98 1.53 -6.08
CA LEU A 317 -6.99 1.37 -7.15
C LEU A 317 -7.58 0.92 -8.50
N THR A 318 -8.84 0.49 -8.51
CA THR A 318 -9.60 0.21 -9.75
C THR A 318 -9.96 1.48 -10.51
N ASP A 319 -9.91 2.64 -9.86
CA ASP A 319 -10.04 3.95 -10.47
C ASP A 319 -8.66 4.44 -10.95
N LEU A 320 -8.56 4.76 -12.25
CA LEU A 320 -7.28 5.13 -12.86
C LEU A 320 -6.73 6.47 -12.35
N ASN A 321 -7.59 7.43 -12.02
CA ASN A 321 -7.15 8.71 -11.46
C ASN A 321 -6.59 8.48 -10.06
N PHE A 322 -7.30 7.68 -9.25
CA PHE A 322 -6.80 7.28 -7.95
C PHE A 322 -5.47 6.53 -8.05
N LYS A 323 -5.36 5.54 -8.95
CA LYS A 323 -4.13 4.76 -9.14
C LYS A 323 -2.93 5.65 -9.49
N ARG A 324 -3.12 6.66 -10.35
CA ARG A 324 -2.08 7.62 -10.75
C ARG A 324 -1.66 8.58 -9.65
N SER A 325 -2.57 9.07 -8.82
CA SER A 325 -2.20 9.89 -7.66
C SER A 325 -1.59 9.04 -6.54
N CYS A 326 -2.00 7.77 -6.44
CA CYS A 326 -1.56 6.88 -5.37
C CYS A 326 -0.06 6.63 -5.38
N ILE A 327 0.58 6.56 -6.55
CA ILE A 327 2.03 6.35 -6.63
C ILE A 327 2.84 7.43 -5.90
N GLN A 328 2.46 8.70 -6.08
CA GLN A 328 3.15 9.82 -5.44
C GLN A 328 3.04 9.75 -3.93
N SER A 329 1.82 9.58 -3.42
CA SER A 329 1.54 9.51 -1.99
C SER A 329 2.17 8.28 -1.35
N PHE A 330 2.12 7.13 -2.03
CA PHE A 330 2.71 5.88 -1.56
C PHE A 330 4.24 5.97 -1.50
N LEU A 331 4.91 6.49 -2.53
CA LEU A 331 6.37 6.66 -2.51
C LEU A 331 6.83 7.64 -1.43
N ASN A 332 6.03 8.67 -1.13
CA ASN A 332 6.31 9.61 -0.04
C ASN A 332 6.36 8.94 1.35
N ILE A 333 5.52 7.92 1.58
CA ILE A 333 5.49 7.16 2.85
C ILE A 333 6.29 5.86 2.77
N TYR A 334 6.77 5.43 1.60
CA TYR A 334 7.46 4.15 1.43
C TYR A 334 8.72 4.06 2.31
N VAL A 335 9.40 5.18 2.55
CA VAL A 335 10.52 5.29 3.49
C VAL A 335 10.12 4.91 4.92
N MET A 336 8.91 5.28 5.35
CA MET A 336 8.40 4.87 6.67
C MET A 336 8.19 3.35 6.73
N VAL A 337 7.73 2.75 5.64
CA VAL A 337 7.55 1.29 5.55
C VAL A 337 8.90 0.59 5.65
N ILE A 338 9.92 1.09 4.95
CA ILE A 338 11.29 0.58 4.99
C ILE A 338 11.88 0.70 6.40
N ASP A 339 11.76 1.87 7.03
CA ASP A 339 12.26 2.11 8.39
C ASP A 339 11.61 1.14 9.40
N GLN A 340 10.28 0.97 9.31
CA GLN A 340 9.56 -0.01 10.11
C GLN A 340 10.03 -1.45 9.85
N LEU A 341 10.35 -1.81 8.61
CA LEU A 341 10.87 -3.14 8.28
C LEU A 341 12.27 -3.38 8.85
N ILE A 342 13.16 -2.37 8.81
CA ILE A 342 14.52 -2.44 9.36
C ILE A 342 14.48 -2.58 10.88
N HIS A 343 13.60 -1.85 11.56
CA HIS A 343 13.53 -1.80 13.01
C HIS A 343 12.45 -2.69 13.63
N CYS A 344 11.82 -3.53 12.82
CA CYS A 344 10.71 -4.39 13.25
C CYS A 344 11.11 -5.35 14.38
N ARG A 345 10.40 -5.31 15.51
CA ARG A 345 10.70 -6.17 16.68
C ARG A 345 9.65 -7.24 16.94
N ASN A 346 8.45 -7.13 16.36
CA ASN A 346 7.33 -8.03 16.64
C ASN A 346 6.63 -8.57 15.38
N SER A 347 5.88 -9.67 15.52
CA SER A 347 5.18 -10.34 14.42
C SER A 347 4.08 -9.50 13.77
N ARG A 348 3.50 -8.55 14.52
CA ARG A 348 2.40 -7.70 14.05
C ARG A 348 2.88 -6.68 13.02
N GLU A 349 3.98 -5.98 13.31
CA GLU A 349 4.65 -5.05 12.38
C GLU A 349 4.97 -5.73 11.05
N ARG A 350 5.45 -6.98 11.11
CA ARG A 350 5.71 -7.79 9.92
C ARG A 350 4.45 -8.04 9.10
N MET A 351 3.37 -8.50 9.75
CA MET A 351 2.11 -8.75 9.06
C MET A 351 1.54 -7.48 8.43
N HIS A 352 1.66 -6.33 9.09
CA HIS A 352 1.21 -5.06 8.51
C HIS A 352 2.04 -4.67 7.28
N SER A 353 3.37 -4.71 7.38
CA SER A 353 4.26 -4.36 6.27
C SER A 353 4.07 -5.31 5.08
N ALA A 354 3.91 -6.62 5.33
CA ALA A 354 3.60 -7.61 4.30
C ALA A 354 2.27 -7.34 3.60
N ARG A 355 1.30 -6.72 4.29
CA ARG A 355 0.02 -6.33 3.69
C ARG A 355 0.14 -5.08 2.82
N LEU A 356 1.02 -4.13 3.15
CA LEU A 356 1.28 -2.96 2.31
C LEU A 356 1.86 -3.33 0.94
N VAL A 357 2.50 -4.49 0.83
CA VAL A 357 2.94 -5.08 -0.45
C VAL A 357 1.79 -5.21 -1.44
N HIS A 358 0.55 -5.39 -0.98
CA HIS A 358 -0.59 -5.44 -1.88
C HIS A 358 -0.87 -4.10 -2.57
N ILE A 359 -0.51 -2.96 -1.98
CA ILE A 359 -0.58 -1.66 -2.67
C ILE A 359 0.55 -1.57 -3.69
N SER A 360 1.80 -1.81 -3.26
CA SER A 360 2.97 -1.66 -4.13
C SER A 360 2.93 -2.60 -5.33
N VAL A 361 2.53 -3.86 -5.15
CA VAL A 361 2.34 -4.82 -6.26
C VAL A 361 1.33 -4.29 -7.27
N GLN A 362 0.22 -3.70 -6.82
CA GLN A 362 -0.82 -3.17 -7.71
C GLN A 362 -0.39 -1.90 -8.45
N LEU A 363 0.58 -1.16 -7.91
CA LEU A 363 1.18 0.00 -8.55
C LEU A 363 2.30 -0.40 -9.52
N PHE A 364 3.28 -1.18 -9.04
CA PHE A 364 4.49 -1.52 -9.78
C PHE A 364 4.31 -2.62 -10.84
N SER A 365 3.20 -3.36 -10.78
CA SER A 365 2.80 -4.27 -11.87
C SER A 365 2.42 -3.52 -13.15
N ASN A 366 2.04 -2.25 -13.06
CA ASN A 366 1.68 -1.43 -14.20
C ASN A 366 2.91 -0.72 -14.77
N ILE A 367 3.21 -0.97 -16.05
CA ILE A 367 4.42 -0.43 -16.70
C ILE A 367 4.47 1.11 -16.71
N ASP A 368 3.36 1.79 -17.01
CA ASP A 368 3.33 3.24 -17.12
C ASP A 368 3.63 3.91 -15.78
N ILE A 369 3.01 3.39 -14.71
CA ILE A 369 3.22 3.86 -13.34
C ILE A 369 4.66 3.60 -12.89
N THR A 370 5.19 2.41 -13.19
CA THR A 370 6.57 2.05 -12.85
C THR A 370 7.58 2.94 -13.57
N VAL A 371 7.40 3.20 -14.86
CA VAL A 371 8.26 4.11 -15.64
C VAL A 371 8.22 5.51 -15.06
N GLN A 372 7.03 6.01 -14.72
CA GLN A 372 6.85 7.31 -14.05
C GLN A 372 7.57 7.33 -12.70
N ALA A 373 7.42 6.27 -11.90
CA ALA A 373 8.06 6.15 -10.59
C ALA A 373 9.60 6.19 -10.65
N ILE A 374 10.18 5.53 -11.66
CA ILE A 374 11.63 5.54 -11.89
C ILE A 374 12.12 6.95 -12.26
N LYS A 375 11.42 7.64 -13.16
CA LYS A 375 11.83 8.95 -13.68
C LYS A 375 11.62 10.08 -12.68
N ASP A 376 10.44 10.15 -12.08
CA ASP A 376 10.00 11.33 -11.32
C ASP A 376 10.33 11.22 -9.82
N TYR A 377 10.48 10.00 -9.30
CA TYR A 377 10.59 9.73 -7.86
C TYR A 377 11.83 8.90 -7.48
N HIS A 378 12.76 8.66 -8.42
CA HIS A 378 14.00 7.92 -8.18
C HIS A 378 13.79 6.52 -7.56
N LEU A 379 12.72 5.83 -7.97
CA LEU A 379 12.32 4.53 -7.38
C LEU A 379 13.45 3.50 -7.32
N MET A 380 14.27 3.38 -8.37
CA MET A 380 15.41 2.43 -8.38
C MET A 380 16.41 2.71 -7.26
N GLU A 381 16.78 3.98 -7.08
CA GLU A 381 17.72 4.40 -6.05
C GLU A 381 17.13 4.13 -4.66
N LEU A 382 15.84 4.43 -4.45
CA LEU A 382 15.14 4.16 -3.20
C LEU A 382 15.13 2.66 -2.84
N ILE A 383 14.76 1.78 -3.77
CA ILE A 383 14.71 0.33 -3.53
C ILE A 383 16.10 -0.23 -3.23
N LEU A 384 17.11 0.11 -4.04
CA LEU A 384 18.47 -0.42 -3.88
C LEU A 384 19.14 0.10 -2.61
N SER A 385 18.99 1.38 -2.28
CA SER A 385 19.50 1.93 -1.02
C SER A 385 18.89 1.25 0.20
N SER A 386 17.61 0.90 0.12
CA SER A 386 16.87 0.24 1.19
C SER A 386 17.35 -1.19 1.41
N LEU A 387 17.47 -1.98 0.33
CA LEU A 387 18.04 -3.33 0.38
C LEU A 387 19.50 -3.31 0.87
N TYR A 388 20.30 -2.36 0.38
CA TYR A 388 21.67 -2.21 0.82
C TYR A 388 21.75 -1.93 2.32
N SER A 389 20.90 -1.03 2.84
CA SER A 389 20.82 -0.73 4.28
C SER A 389 20.54 -1.96 5.13
N ILE A 390 19.57 -2.75 4.68
CA ILE A 390 19.11 -3.94 5.39
C ILE A 390 20.25 -4.94 5.46
N PHE A 391 20.85 -5.26 4.31
CA PHE A 391 21.89 -6.27 4.24
C PHE A 391 23.23 -5.79 4.80
N SER A 392 23.53 -4.49 4.82
CA SER A 392 24.75 -3.96 5.44
C SER A 392 24.78 -4.09 6.95
N ASN A 393 23.62 -4.07 7.60
CA ASN A 393 23.51 -4.10 9.05
C ASN A 393 23.64 -5.52 9.66
N ILE A 394 23.63 -6.57 8.83
CA ILE A 394 23.63 -7.97 9.25
C ILE A 394 24.87 -8.75 8.78
N GLN A 395 25.96 -8.04 8.50
CA GLN A 395 27.21 -8.61 8.00
C GLN A 395 28.16 -9.01 9.11
N ILE A 396 28.87 -10.12 8.88
CA ILE A 396 30.03 -10.54 9.66
C ILE A 396 31.20 -10.86 8.73
N ASN A 397 32.42 -10.96 9.29
CA ASN A 397 33.56 -11.48 8.54
C ASN A 397 33.36 -12.97 8.21
N CYS A 398 33.59 -13.33 6.94
CA CYS A 398 33.53 -14.69 6.45
C CYS A 398 34.56 -15.58 7.16
N GLN A 399 34.10 -16.72 7.68
CA GLN A 399 34.95 -17.69 8.37
C GLN A 399 35.43 -18.83 7.45
N LEU A 400 35.15 -18.76 6.15
CA LEU A 400 35.59 -19.77 5.19
C LEU A 400 37.08 -19.62 4.86
N GLN A 401 37.70 -20.73 4.46
CA GLN A 401 39.11 -20.83 4.03
C GLN A 401 40.11 -20.43 5.11
N LYS A 402 40.73 -19.24 5.00
CA LYS A 402 41.72 -18.72 5.95
C LYS A 402 41.12 -17.53 6.71
N PRO A 403 40.44 -17.74 7.86
CA PRO A 403 39.71 -16.68 8.57
C PRO A 403 40.53 -15.43 8.93
N LYS A 404 41.86 -15.57 9.06
CA LYS A 404 42.76 -14.46 9.40
C LYS A 404 43.20 -13.62 8.19
N GLU A 405 43.14 -14.18 6.99
CA GLU A 405 43.49 -13.52 5.73
C GLU A 405 42.22 -13.14 4.93
N ASN A 406 41.08 -13.74 5.28
CA ASN A 406 39.78 -13.50 4.66
C ASN A 406 39.18 -12.18 5.17
N TYR A 407 38.95 -11.24 4.25
CA TYR A 407 38.30 -9.95 4.52
C TYR A 407 36.93 -9.82 3.82
N HIS A 408 36.41 -10.93 3.29
CA HIS A 408 35.06 -11.01 2.71
C HIS A 408 34.00 -10.89 3.81
N LEU A 409 32.95 -10.13 3.55
CA LEU A 409 31.81 -9.98 4.45
C LEU A 409 30.65 -10.85 3.96
N VAL A 410 30.01 -11.55 4.89
CA VAL A 410 28.85 -12.40 4.62
C VAL A 410 27.69 -12.04 5.52
N ILE A 411 26.48 -12.23 5.01
CA ILE A 411 25.27 -12.16 5.82
C ILE A 411 25.28 -13.34 6.80
N TYR A 412 25.08 -13.05 8.08
CA TYR A 412 24.93 -14.08 9.11
C TYR A 412 23.99 -13.59 10.20
N ASP A 413 22.69 -13.79 9.97
CA ASP A 413 21.67 -13.53 10.97
C ASP A 413 20.48 -14.47 10.74
N ILE A 414 20.45 -15.53 11.55
CA ILE A 414 19.43 -16.58 11.49
C ILE A 414 18.04 -16.02 11.84
N ASP A 415 17.96 -15.06 12.76
CA ASP A 415 16.68 -14.51 13.20
C ASP A 415 16.15 -13.46 12.22
N PHE A 416 17.03 -12.68 11.60
CA PHE A 416 16.68 -11.84 10.46
C PHE A 416 16.16 -12.68 9.28
N SER A 417 16.87 -13.76 8.94
CA SER A 417 16.50 -14.65 7.85
C SER A 417 15.14 -15.32 8.08
N LYS A 418 14.83 -15.71 9.32
CA LYS A 418 13.51 -16.24 9.72
C LYS A 418 12.36 -15.24 9.54
N ASN A 419 12.64 -13.96 9.72
CA ASN A 419 11.60 -12.93 9.78
C ASN A 419 11.27 -12.29 8.42
N MET A 420 12.08 -12.53 7.38
CA MET A 420 11.81 -12.13 5.99
C MET A 420 11.55 -10.62 5.80
N HIS A 421 12.17 -9.76 6.62
CA HIS A 421 11.93 -8.31 6.59
C HIS A 421 12.27 -7.65 5.23
N TYR A 422 13.18 -8.26 4.47
CA TYR A 422 13.57 -7.81 3.13
C TYR A 422 12.55 -8.15 2.04
N TRP A 423 11.68 -9.15 2.28
CA TRP A 423 10.83 -9.75 1.24
C TRP A 423 9.89 -8.76 0.56
N PRO A 424 9.20 -7.84 1.28
CA PRO A 424 8.40 -6.78 0.65
C PRO A 424 9.14 -6.00 -0.43
N ILE A 425 10.38 -5.58 -0.11
CA ILE A 425 11.18 -4.71 -0.97
C ILE A 425 11.76 -5.52 -2.14
N ILE A 426 12.18 -6.76 -1.91
CA ILE A 426 12.63 -7.68 -2.98
C ILE A 426 11.47 -8.02 -3.93
N SER A 427 10.27 -8.26 -3.40
CA SER A 427 9.08 -8.53 -4.21
C SER A 427 8.76 -7.34 -5.12
N ASP A 428 8.81 -6.12 -4.59
CA ASP A 428 8.65 -4.90 -5.38
C ASP A 428 9.76 -4.77 -6.44
N PHE A 429 11.01 -5.04 -6.06
CA PHE A 429 12.13 -4.99 -6.99
C PHE A 429 11.97 -5.95 -8.18
N ILE A 430 11.55 -7.19 -7.92
CA ILE A 430 11.26 -8.18 -8.95
C ILE A 430 10.12 -7.71 -9.87
N ASN A 431 9.03 -7.20 -9.30
CA ASN A 431 7.91 -6.69 -10.09
C ASN A 431 8.33 -5.52 -10.98
N ILE A 432 9.13 -4.60 -10.45
CA ILE A 432 9.64 -3.48 -11.23
C ILE A 432 10.55 -3.98 -12.36
N LEU A 433 11.51 -4.86 -12.06
CA LEU A 433 12.46 -5.38 -13.05
C LEU A 433 11.84 -6.31 -14.08
N SER A 434 10.60 -6.78 -13.87
CA SER A 434 9.83 -7.54 -14.88
C SER A 434 9.43 -6.69 -16.09
N HIS A 435 9.54 -5.36 -15.98
CA HIS A 435 9.33 -4.44 -17.10
C HIS A 435 10.65 -4.15 -17.81
N GLU A 436 10.67 -4.35 -19.12
CA GLU A 436 11.88 -4.20 -19.94
C GLU A 436 12.56 -2.82 -19.80
N TYR A 437 11.77 -1.74 -19.70
CA TYR A 437 12.30 -0.40 -19.47
C TYR A 437 13.10 -0.33 -18.17
N ALA A 438 12.53 -0.84 -17.08
CA ALA A 438 13.15 -0.79 -15.76
C ALA A 438 14.40 -1.65 -15.68
N SER A 439 14.39 -2.86 -16.24
CA SER A 439 15.58 -3.72 -16.28
C SER A 439 16.69 -3.08 -17.13
N LYS A 440 16.34 -2.45 -18.25
CA LYS A 440 17.31 -1.73 -19.09
C LYS A 440 17.96 -0.56 -18.34
N GLU A 441 17.18 0.28 -17.67
CA GLU A 441 17.70 1.38 -16.86
C GLU A 441 18.60 0.87 -15.72
N PHE A 442 18.17 -0.18 -15.02
CA PHE A 442 18.94 -0.81 -13.94
C PHE A 442 20.31 -1.32 -14.41
N LEU A 443 20.37 -1.97 -15.58
CA LEU A 443 21.61 -2.52 -16.13
C LEU A 443 22.53 -1.47 -16.76
N LEU A 444 21.98 -0.38 -17.29
CA LEU A 444 22.75 0.70 -17.90
C LEU A 444 23.39 1.62 -16.86
N GLU A 445 22.70 1.86 -15.74
CA GLU A 445 23.23 2.66 -14.64
C GLU A 445 24.24 1.85 -13.83
N LYS A 446 25.53 2.11 -14.09
CA LYS A 446 26.66 1.42 -13.45
C LYS A 446 26.56 1.36 -11.93
N ARG A 447 26.09 2.43 -11.28
CA ARG A 447 25.97 2.48 -9.82
C ARG A 447 24.99 1.43 -9.30
N PHE A 448 23.79 1.38 -9.88
CA PHE A 448 22.75 0.45 -9.48
C PHE A 448 23.20 -0.99 -9.63
N PHE A 449 23.78 -1.32 -10.77
CA PHE A 449 24.23 -2.68 -11.06
C PHE A 449 25.38 -3.13 -10.15
N ILE A 450 26.41 -2.29 -9.94
CA ILE A 450 27.53 -2.61 -9.05
C ILE A 450 27.07 -2.74 -7.59
N THR A 451 26.19 -1.85 -7.12
CA THR A 451 25.61 -1.97 -5.77
C THR A 451 24.91 -3.30 -5.60
N TRP A 452 24.12 -3.72 -6.60
CA TRP A 452 23.44 -5.01 -6.54
C TRP A 452 24.41 -6.20 -6.56
N ILE A 453 25.45 -6.20 -7.40
CA ILE A 453 26.46 -7.28 -7.38
C ILE A 453 27.18 -7.34 -6.03
N LYS A 454 27.54 -6.18 -5.46
CA LYS A 454 28.13 -6.10 -4.13
C LYS A 454 27.20 -6.71 -3.08
N MET A 455 25.89 -6.45 -3.14
CA MET A 455 24.93 -7.09 -2.24
C MET A 455 24.93 -8.61 -2.42
N ILE A 456 24.89 -9.12 -3.65
CA ILE A 456 24.94 -10.58 -3.93
C ILE A 456 26.20 -11.21 -3.34
N SER A 457 27.35 -10.52 -3.39
CA SER A 457 28.60 -11.04 -2.84
C SER A 457 28.46 -11.40 -1.35
N TRP A 458 27.63 -10.69 -0.60
CA TRP A 458 27.41 -10.97 0.82
C TRP A 458 26.59 -12.24 1.10
N PHE A 459 25.88 -12.78 0.10
CA PHE A 459 25.20 -14.07 0.19
C PHE A 459 26.17 -15.24 -0.06
N GLN A 460 27.33 -14.98 -0.67
CA GLN A 460 28.33 -15.99 -0.97
C GLN A 460 29.07 -16.44 0.29
N GLY A 461 28.66 -17.59 0.83
CA GLY A 461 29.20 -18.12 2.09
C GLY A 461 28.42 -17.69 3.34
N MET A 462 27.15 -17.29 3.19
CA MET A 462 26.26 -17.03 4.33
C MET A 462 25.90 -18.30 5.09
N ASN A 463 25.62 -18.17 6.40
CA ASN A 463 25.04 -19.23 7.25
C ASN A 463 25.73 -20.60 7.09
N VAL A 464 27.06 -20.62 7.05
CA VAL A 464 27.85 -21.86 6.89
C VAL A 464 27.52 -22.85 7.99
N ASN A 465 27.19 -24.08 7.61
CA ASN A 465 26.97 -25.16 8.58
C ASN A 465 28.31 -25.68 9.11
N HIS A 466 28.45 -25.70 10.43
CA HIS A 466 29.57 -26.36 11.10
C HIS A 466 29.16 -27.78 11.49
N HIS A 467 30.03 -28.75 11.24
CA HIS A 467 29.83 -30.11 11.69
C HIS A 467 30.23 -30.20 13.17
N GLU A 468 29.27 -30.26 14.09
CA GLU A 468 29.57 -30.62 15.48
C GLU A 468 29.89 -32.12 15.56
N ILE A 469 31.05 -32.46 16.12
CA ILE A 469 31.52 -33.85 16.25
C ILE A 469 31.08 -34.47 17.59
N GLU A 470 30.53 -33.68 18.52
CA GLU A 470 30.35 -34.09 19.93
C GLU A 470 28.89 -34.22 20.43
N SER A 471 27.85 -34.03 19.61
CA SER A 471 26.46 -34.21 20.09
C SER A 471 25.60 -35.03 19.11
N GLU A 472 24.95 -36.09 19.61
CA GLU A 472 24.05 -36.99 18.86
C GLU A 472 22.74 -36.32 18.36
N ILE A 473 22.67 -34.99 18.31
CA ILE A 473 21.45 -34.26 17.93
C ILE A 473 21.71 -33.45 16.66
N LEU A 474 21.61 -34.15 15.52
CA LEU A 474 21.68 -33.66 14.13
C LEU A 474 20.56 -32.66 13.72
N LEU A 475 19.85 -32.04 14.66
CA LEU A 475 18.57 -31.36 14.38
C LEU A 475 18.67 -29.83 14.22
N GLN A 476 19.77 -29.18 14.64
CA GLN A 476 19.88 -27.71 14.58
C GLN A 476 20.43 -27.15 13.24
N SER A 477 21.01 -27.99 12.38
CA SER A 477 21.67 -27.57 11.12
C SER A 477 20.74 -27.44 9.90
N ASN A 478 19.55 -28.06 9.90
CA ASN A 478 18.66 -28.05 8.72
C ASN A 478 17.96 -26.70 8.47
N MET A 479 17.65 -25.93 9.51
CA MET A 479 16.91 -24.68 9.35
C MET A 479 17.78 -23.54 8.81
N ASN A 480 19.05 -23.47 9.19
CA ASN A 480 19.98 -22.44 8.72
C ASN A 480 20.21 -22.54 7.21
N TYR A 481 20.40 -23.76 6.72
CA TYR A 481 20.48 -24.03 5.29
C TYR A 481 19.21 -23.62 4.55
N LEU A 482 18.03 -23.97 5.07
CA LEU A 482 16.76 -23.62 4.44
C LEU A 482 16.58 -22.10 4.31
N PHE A 483 16.90 -21.34 5.36
CA PHE A 483 16.80 -19.89 5.33
C PHE A 483 17.82 -19.25 4.39
N ALA A 484 19.07 -19.72 4.40
CA ALA A 484 20.09 -19.29 3.47
C ALA A 484 19.65 -19.55 2.02
N PHE A 485 19.25 -20.78 1.71
CA PHE A 485 18.79 -21.16 0.38
C PHE A 485 17.59 -20.31 -0.07
N THR A 486 16.62 -20.07 0.81
CA THR A 486 15.46 -19.22 0.52
C THR A 486 15.88 -17.78 0.22
N MET A 487 16.75 -17.20 1.06
CA MET A 487 17.27 -15.85 0.87
C MET A 487 18.02 -15.70 -0.45
N GLU A 488 18.92 -16.63 -0.79
CA GLU A 488 19.63 -16.60 -2.07
C GLU A 488 18.67 -16.73 -3.25
N THR A 489 17.73 -17.67 -3.16
CA THR A 489 16.74 -17.90 -4.22
C THR A 489 15.93 -16.63 -4.47
N GLU A 490 15.41 -15.98 -3.43
CA GLU A 490 14.55 -14.81 -3.57
C GLU A 490 15.32 -13.53 -3.90
N CYS A 491 16.43 -13.24 -3.21
CA CYS A 491 17.17 -11.99 -3.36
C CYS A 491 18.10 -11.97 -4.58
N CYS A 492 18.64 -13.14 -4.95
CA CYS A 492 19.63 -13.26 -6.01
C CYS A 492 19.03 -13.94 -7.24
N ALA A 493 18.64 -15.21 -7.12
CA ALA A 493 18.25 -16.01 -8.27
C ALA A 493 17.01 -15.44 -8.98
N MET A 494 15.92 -15.15 -8.26
CA MET A 494 14.69 -14.62 -8.86
C MET A 494 14.90 -13.26 -9.54
N VAL A 495 15.70 -12.38 -8.93
CA VAL A 495 16.07 -11.09 -9.55
C VAL A 495 16.86 -11.33 -10.84
N LEU A 496 17.86 -12.22 -10.80
CA LEU A 496 18.66 -12.57 -11.97
C LEU A 496 17.81 -13.19 -13.08
N TRP A 497 16.91 -14.13 -12.76
CA TRP A 497 15.99 -14.74 -13.72
C TRP A 497 15.08 -13.70 -14.39
N THR A 498 14.60 -12.74 -13.62
CA THR A 498 13.75 -11.65 -14.12
C THR A 498 14.52 -10.80 -15.13
N ILE A 499 15.74 -10.37 -14.77
CA ILE A 499 16.62 -9.61 -15.68
C ILE A 499 16.99 -10.45 -16.91
N ASN A 500 17.28 -11.74 -16.71
CA ASN A 500 17.71 -12.66 -17.76
C ASN A 500 16.67 -12.80 -18.88
N ALA A 501 15.37 -12.75 -18.52
CA ALA A 501 14.28 -12.79 -19.49
C ALA A 501 14.30 -11.62 -20.50
N HIS A 502 14.91 -10.49 -20.15
CA HIS A 502 15.04 -9.32 -21.02
C HIS A 502 16.33 -9.34 -21.86
N ILE A 503 17.47 -9.69 -21.25
CA ILE A 503 18.79 -9.59 -21.89
C ILE A 503 19.07 -10.63 -22.98
N MET A 504 18.24 -11.67 -23.07
CA MET A 504 18.33 -12.69 -24.13
C MET A 504 17.84 -12.19 -25.50
N LYS A 505 17.35 -10.95 -25.58
CA LYS A 505 16.94 -10.30 -26.83
C LYS A 505 18.17 -9.71 -27.56
N PRO A 506 18.20 -9.73 -28.91
CA PRO A 506 19.31 -9.20 -29.70
C PRO A 506 19.70 -7.75 -29.34
N ASP A 507 18.71 -6.92 -29.02
CA ASP A 507 18.88 -5.50 -28.69
C ASP A 507 19.66 -5.23 -27.38
N PHE A 508 19.94 -6.28 -26.60
CA PHE A 508 20.65 -6.19 -25.32
C PHE A 508 22.12 -6.62 -25.40
N LEU A 509 22.66 -6.99 -26.57
CA LEU A 509 24.02 -7.55 -26.71
C LEU A 509 25.11 -6.71 -26.02
N ASP A 510 25.10 -5.39 -26.24
CA ASP A 510 26.08 -4.47 -25.63
C ASP A 510 25.95 -4.42 -24.11
N ILE A 511 24.71 -4.47 -23.60
CA ILE A 511 24.41 -4.46 -22.17
C ILE A 511 24.88 -5.78 -21.56
N THR A 512 24.55 -6.91 -22.17
CA THR A 512 24.96 -8.26 -21.74
C THR A 512 26.49 -8.37 -21.64
N THR A 513 27.21 -7.83 -22.63
CA THR A 513 28.68 -7.83 -22.63
C THR A 513 29.25 -7.04 -21.45
N LYS A 514 28.70 -5.85 -21.16
CA LYS A 514 29.10 -5.04 -19.99
C LYS A 514 28.80 -5.76 -18.68
N VAL A 515 27.62 -6.37 -18.57
CA VAL A 515 27.18 -7.14 -17.39
C VAL A 515 28.16 -8.28 -17.10
N ILE A 516 28.51 -9.08 -18.12
CA ILE A 516 29.46 -10.19 -17.97
C ILE A 516 30.84 -9.68 -17.50
N ASN A 517 31.32 -8.57 -18.06
CA ASN A 517 32.60 -7.98 -17.66
C ASN A 517 32.60 -7.53 -16.19
N TYR A 518 31.52 -6.90 -15.72
CA TYR A 518 31.40 -6.51 -14.31
C TYR A 518 31.34 -7.72 -13.38
N LEU A 519 30.55 -8.73 -13.73
CA LEU A 519 30.47 -9.97 -12.95
C LEU A 519 31.82 -10.69 -12.88
N PHE A 520 32.57 -10.72 -13.99
CA PHE A 520 33.90 -11.32 -14.01
C PHE A 520 34.89 -10.59 -13.09
N LEU A 521 34.86 -9.25 -13.07
CA LEU A 521 35.70 -8.45 -12.16
C LEU A 521 35.36 -8.71 -10.69
N GLU A 522 34.07 -8.76 -10.35
CA GLU A 522 33.60 -9.00 -8.98
C GLU A 522 33.93 -10.41 -8.49
N VAL A 523 33.80 -11.43 -9.35
CA VAL A 523 34.22 -12.80 -9.01
C VAL A 523 35.74 -12.85 -8.75
N LYS A 524 36.55 -12.17 -9.56
CA LYS A 524 37.99 -12.09 -9.35
C LYS A 524 38.34 -11.40 -8.03
N GLN A 525 37.63 -10.33 -7.70
CA GLN A 525 37.78 -9.62 -6.43
C GLN A 525 37.40 -10.52 -5.25
N TRP A 526 36.29 -11.24 -5.34
CA TRP A 526 35.85 -12.18 -4.31
C TRP A 526 36.88 -13.28 -4.05
N PHE A 527 37.44 -13.92 -5.08
CA PHE A 527 38.52 -14.90 -4.91
C PHE A 527 39.74 -14.30 -4.20
N SER A 528 40.08 -13.05 -4.51
CA SER A 528 41.17 -12.34 -3.84
C SER A 528 40.84 -11.97 -2.38
N SER A 529 39.55 -11.95 -2.01
CA SER A 529 39.07 -11.59 -0.67
C SER A 529 39.04 -12.74 0.32
N ILE A 530 38.89 -13.97 -0.17
CA ILE A 530 38.78 -15.17 0.66
C ILE A 530 40.12 -15.87 0.92
N GLY A 531 41.15 -15.57 0.12
CA GLY A 531 42.53 -16.06 0.28
C GLY A 531 43.00 -16.91 -0.87
#